data_AF-A0A2I6QHR2-F1
#
_entry.id   AF-A0A2I6QHR2-F1
#
_cell.length_a   1.000
_cell.length_b   1.000
_cell.length_c   1.000
_cell.angle_alpha   90.00
_cell.angle_beta   90.00
_cell.angle_gamma   90.00
#
_symmetry.space_group_name_H-M   'P 1'
#
loop_
_entity.id
_entity.type
_entity.pdbx_description
1 polymer ?
#
loop_
_entity_poly.entity_id
_entity_poly.type
_entity_poly.pdbx_seq_one_letter_code
_entity_poly.pdbx_strand_id
1 'polypeptide(L)' 'MLKTLYTIFAIGVVSLYSIGAFMGWEITSPTRRQLPPDARQNGYRSFHFWHYGLHGGK' A
#
# COMPACT_ATOMS: atom_id res chain seq x y z
N MET A 1 -21.26 11.49 -31.63
CA MET A 1 -20.43 12.40 -30.82
C MET A 1 -20.18 11.92 -29.40
N LEU A 2 -21.21 11.54 -28.64
CA LEU A 2 -21.05 11.13 -27.24
C LEU A 2 -20.05 9.99 -27.02
N LYS A 3 -20.05 8.96 -27.88
CA LYS A 3 -19.07 7.86 -27.84
C LYS A 3 -17.63 8.36 -27.93
N THR A 4 -17.34 9.25 -28.88
CA THR A 4 -16.00 9.82 -29.09
C THR A 4 -15.53 10.61 -27.87
N LEU A 5 -16.41 11.44 -27.29
CA LEU A 5 -16.10 12.20 -26.07
C LEU A 5 -15.81 11.26 -24.89
N TYR A 6 -16.61 10.20 -24.72
CA TYR A 6 -16.38 9.19 -23.70
C TYR A 6 -15.07 8.43 -23.90
N THR A 7 -14.74 8.08 -25.15
CA THR A 7 -13.47 7.41 -25.47
C THR A 7 -12.28 8.31 -25.15
N ILE A 8 -12.33 9.59 -25.53
CA ILE A 8 -11.28 10.56 -25.20
C ILE A 8 -11.13 10.72 -23.69
N PHE A 9 -12.25 10.85 -22.97
CA PHE A 9 -12.25 10.94 -21.51
C PHE A 9 -11.61 9.71 -20.86
N ALA A 10 -12.01 8.50 -21.27
CA ALA A 10 -11.47 7.26 -20.73
C ALA A 10 -9.96 7.13 -20.98
N ILE A 11 -9.50 7.45 -22.20
CA ILE A 11 -8.07 7.46 -22.54
C ILE A 11 -7.32 8.47 -21.67
N GLY A 12 -7.88 9.67 -21.47
CA GLY A 12 -7.30 10.70 -20.61
C GLY A 12 -7.13 10.23 -19.17
N VAL A 13 -8.18 9.64 -18.57
CA VAL A 13 -8.13 9.12 -17.19
C VAL A 13 -7.06 8.03 -17.04
N VAL A 14 -7.02 7.06 -17.96
CA VAL A 14 -6.05 5.96 -17.92
C VAL A 14 -4.62 6.48 -18.09
N SER A 15 -4.42 7.46 -18.97
CA SER A 15 -3.10 8.05 -19.22
C SER A 15 -2.59 8.82 -17.99
N LEU A 16 -3.46 9.63 -17.36
CA LEU A 16 -3.13 10.37 -16.15
C LEU A 16 -2.77 9.44 -14.99
N TYR A 17 -3.55 8.37 -14.78
CA TYR A 17 -3.25 7.37 -13.78
C TYR A 17 -1.90 6.69 -14.05
N SER A 18 -1.65 6.29 -15.30
CA SER A 18 -0.40 5.62 -15.69
C SER A 18 0.83 6.49 -15.46
N ILE A 19 0.74 7.79 -15.77
CA ILE A 19 1.80 8.76 -15.51
C ILE A 19 2.00 8.94 -14.00
N GLY A 20 0.92 9.10 -13.23
CA GLY A 20 1.01 9.21 -11.77
C GLY A 20 1.68 7.99 -11.13
N ALA A 21 1.31 6.79 -11.58
CA ALA A 21 1.93 5.54 -11.14
C ALA A 21 3.42 5.48 -11.50
N PHE A 22 3.78 5.83 -12.75
CA PHE A 22 5.18 5.90 -13.19
C PHE A 22 6.02 6.91 -12.38
N MET A 23 5.41 8.01 -11.94
CA MET A 23 6.05 9.00 -11.07
C MET A 23 6.11 8.58 -9.60
N GLY A 24 5.62 7.38 -9.25
CA GLY A 24 5.61 6.88 -7.87
C GLY A 24 4.58 7.56 -6.98
N TRP A 25 3.57 8.23 -7.55
CA TRP A 25 2.42 8.77 -6.81
C TRP A 25 1.36 7.70 -6.53
N GLU A 26 1.73 6.44 -6.68
CA GLU A 26 0.87 5.34 -6.29
C GLU A 26 0.46 5.51 -4.83
N ILE A 27 -0.83 5.30 -4.55
CA ILE A 27 -1.33 5.14 -3.19
C ILE A 27 -0.79 3.79 -2.70
N THR A 28 0.48 3.79 -2.31
CA THR A 28 1.14 2.57 -1.85
C THR A 28 0.68 2.30 -0.43
N SER A 29 0.42 1.03 -0.11
CA SER A 29 0.20 0.65 1.27
C SER A 29 1.48 0.94 2.07
N PRO A 30 1.40 1.44 3.31
CA PRO A 30 2.59 1.64 4.14
C PRO A 30 3.46 0.40 4.10
N THR A 31 4.77 0.58 3.90
CA THR A 31 5.74 -0.51 3.80
C THR A 31 5.54 -1.44 4.99
N ARG A 32 5.02 -2.65 4.77
CA ARG A 32 4.85 -3.61 5.87
C ARG A 32 6.25 -4.01 6.31
N ARG A 33 6.65 -3.60 7.52
CA ARG A 33 7.88 -4.11 8.12
C ARG A 33 7.77 -5.63 8.17
N GLN A 34 8.67 -6.29 7.47
CA GLN A 34 8.74 -7.74 7.48
C GLN A 34 9.17 -8.15 8.89
N LEU A 35 8.29 -8.84 9.60
CA LEU A 35 8.56 -9.30 10.96
C LEU A 35 9.77 -10.25 10.94
N PRO A 36 10.77 -10.04 11.82
CA PRO A 36 11.88 -10.97 11.92
C PRO A 36 11.38 -12.36 12.39
N PRO A 37 12.06 -13.45 12.02
CA PRO A 37 11.56 -14.81 12.25
C PRO A 37 11.27 -15.14 13.72
N ASP A 38 12.03 -14.55 14.65
CA ASP A 38 11.88 -14.69 16.10
C ASP A 38 10.56 -14.11 16.63
N ALA A 39 10.05 -13.05 15.99
CA ALA A 39 8.73 -12.48 16.28
C ALA A 39 7.56 -13.30 15.74
N ARG A 40 7.81 -14.25 14.81
CA ARG A 40 6.77 -15.11 14.22
C ARG A 40 6.54 -16.40 15.00
N GLN A 41 7.56 -16.91 15.69
CA GLN A 41 7.51 -18.23 16.35
C GLN A 41 7.04 -18.19 17.81
N ASN A 42 7.14 -17.04 18.50
CA ASN A 42 6.78 -16.95 19.91
C ASN A 42 5.38 -16.32 20.09
N GLY A 43 4.35 -17.16 20.09
CA GLY A 43 2.93 -16.78 20.20
C GLY A 43 2.59 -15.83 21.37
N TYR A 44 3.35 -15.88 22.47
CA TYR A 44 3.17 -15.00 23.63
C TYR A 44 3.79 -13.59 23.42
N ARG A 45 4.90 -13.51 22.68
CA ARG A 45 5.59 -12.26 22.33
C ARG A 45 4.89 -11.54 21.16
N SER A 46 4.21 -12.30 20.29
CA SER A 46 3.41 -11.74 19.21
C SER A 46 2.18 -10.97 19.72
N PHE A 47 1.54 -11.36 20.84
CA PHE A 47 0.46 -10.55 21.44
C PHE A 47 0.93 -9.14 21.76
N HIS A 48 2.07 -9.00 22.45
CA HIS A 48 2.65 -7.69 22.74
C HIS A 48 3.11 -6.94 21.48
N PHE A 49 3.57 -7.64 20.44
CA PHE A 49 3.89 -7.00 19.16
C PHE A 49 2.66 -6.38 18.49
N TRP A 50 1.53 -7.08 18.45
CA TRP A 50 0.29 -6.55 17.85
C TRP A 50 -0.34 -5.41 18.66
N HIS A 51 -0.15 -5.39 19.99
CA HIS A 51 -0.70 -4.36 20.88
C HIS A 51 0.24 -3.17 21.16
N TYR A 52 1.57 -3.36 21.14
CA TYR A 52 2.57 -2.36 21.55
C TYR A 52 3.67 -2.11 20.51
N GLY A 53 3.62 -2.77 19.34
CA GLY A 53 4.58 -2.59 18.25
C GLY A 53 5.96 -3.23 18.49
N LEU A 54 6.86 -3.11 17.50
CA LEU A 54 8.21 -3.71 17.52
C LEU A 54 9.09 -3.21 18.68
N HIS A 55 8.75 -2.07 19.29
CA HIS A 55 9.50 -1.44 20.38
C HIS A 55 8.83 -1.66 21.74
N GLY A 56 7.78 -2.49 21.80
CA GLY A 56 7.26 -3.11 23.03
C GLY A 56 7.22 -2.18 24.24
N GLY A 57 6.39 -1.13 24.18
CA GLY A 57 5.94 -0.34 25.33
C GLY A 57 6.91 -0.23 26.51
N LYS A 58 8.07 0.40 26.31
CA LYS A 58 8.83 1.17 27.29
C LYS A 58 9.62 2.26 26.57
#